data_AF-A0A3D1RN62-F1
#
_entry.id   AF-A0A3D1RN62-F1
#
_cell.length_a   1.000
_cell.length_b   1.000
_cell.length_c   1.000
_cell.angle_alpha   90.00
_cell.angle_beta   90.00
_cell.angle_gamma   90.00
#
_symmetry.space_group_name_H-M   'P 1'
#
loop_
_entity.id
_entity.type
_entity.pdbx_description
1 polymer ?
#
loop_
_entity_poly.entity_id
_entity_poly.type
_entity_poly.pdbx_seq_one_letter_code
_entity_poly.pdbx_strand_id
1 'polypeptide(L)'
;MLEKLDYMVMLNDFYGPLLTPKQQEILSLYYENDWSLTEIAREKNITKQAVHDLIRRAEKSLQGYETRLGLVEKFQKTRRQLEAVYDLLNHSEDREAINQAAQILKEVAGSAIKGEV
;
A
#
# COMPACT_ATOMS: atom_id res chain seq x y z
N MET A 1 -2.52 -1.25 -15.95
CA MET A 1 -1.93 0.12 -15.89
C MET A 1 -2.41 0.83 -14.62
N LEU A 2 -3.71 0.78 -14.29
CA LEU A 2 -4.29 1.20 -13.00
C LEU A 2 -3.72 0.42 -11.80
N GLU A 3 -3.66 -0.92 -11.88
CA GLU A 3 -3.18 -1.76 -10.77
C GLU A 3 -1.77 -1.43 -10.27
N LYS A 4 -0.87 -1.00 -11.17
CA LYS A 4 0.50 -0.62 -10.78
C LYS A 4 0.53 0.73 -10.06
N LEU A 5 -0.28 1.68 -10.51
CA LEU A 5 -0.41 3.00 -9.90
C LEU A 5 -1.01 2.86 -8.50
N ASP A 6 -2.11 2.14 -8.38
CA ASP A 6 -2.79 1.88 -7.10
C ASP A 6 -1.87 1.19 -6.10
N TYR A 7 -1.06 0.22 -6.58
CA TYR A 7 -0.07 -0.45 -5.74
C TYR A 7 1.05 0.49 -5.29
N MET A 8 1.54 1.38 -6.14
CA MET A 8 2.56 2.38 -5.76
C MET A 8 2.03 3.39 -4.75
N VAL A 9 0.77 3.84 -4.91
CA VAL A 9 0.11 4.72 -3.94
C VAL A 9 0.02 4.03 -2.58
N MET A 10 -0.44 2.77 -2.54
CA MET A 10 -0.50 2.01 -1.29
C MET A 10 0.88 1.83 -0.65
N LEU A 11 1.92 1.57 -1.44
CA LEU A 11 3.29 1.53 -0.92
C LEU A 11 3.73 2.88 -0.33
N ASN A 12 3.37 3.99 -0.98
CA ASN A 12 3.67 5.34 -0.49
C ASN A 12 2.92 5.65 0.82
N ASP A 13 1.68 5.19 0.98
CA ASP A 13 0.93 5.37 2.23
C ASP A 13 1.58 4.65 3.42
N PHE A 14 2.12 3.45 3.18
CA PHE A 14 2.77 2.66 4.24
C PHE A 14 4.23 3.05 4.50
N TYR A 15 4.97 3.43 3.46
CA TYR A 15 6.43 3.59 3.53
C TYR A 15 6.94 4.97 3.11
N GLY A 16 6.07 5.85 2.63
CA GLY A 16 6.40 7.23 2.24
C GLY A 16 7.21 7.98 3.29
N PRO A 17 6.84 7.93 4.59
CA PRO A 17 7.62 8.57 5.65
C PRO A 17 9.08 8.08 5.79
N LEU A 18 9.43 6.90 5.25
CA LEU A 18 10.80 6.36 5.26
C LEU A 18 11.67 6.90 4.11
N LEU A 19 11.06 7.54 3.11
CA LEU A 19 11.79 8.16 2.02
C LEU A 19 12.50 9.44 2.47
N THR A 20 13.50 9.87 1.71
CA THR A 20 14.11 11.19 1.96
C THR A 20 13.11 12.33 1.71
N PRO A 21 13.25 13.49 2.37
CA PRO A 21 12.32 14.62 2.18
C PRO A 21 12.15 15.02 0.70
N LYS A 22 13.25 15.00 -0.08
CA LYS A 22 13.22 15.30 -1.51
C LYS A 22 12.43 14.28 -2.33
N GLN A 23 12.46 12.99 -1.96
CA GLN A 23 11.66 11.97 -2.63
C GLN A 23 10.18 12.10 -2.25
N GLN A 24 9.87 12.33 -0.98
CA GLN A 24 8.50 12.54 -0.50
C GLN A 24 7.83 13.71 -1.24
N GLU A 25 8.53 14.84 -1.33
CA GLU A 25 8.03 16.03 -2.01
C GLU A 25 7.75 15.77 -3.50
N ILE A 26 8.67 15.10 -4.20
CA ILE A 26 8.48 14.76 -5.62
C ILE A 26 7.32 13.78 -5.82
N LEU A 27 7.18 12.78 -4.94
CA LEU A 27 6.08 11.82 -5.01
C LEU A 27 4.73 12.47 -4.69
N SER A 28 4.65 13.36 -3.71
CA SER A 28 3.41 14.09 -3.41
C SER A 28 2.98 14.97 -4.59
N LEU A 29 3.90 15.70 -5.22
CA LEU A 29 3.58 16.47 -6.42
C LEU A 29 3.06 15.57 -7.56
N TYR A 30 3.64 14.38 -7.72
CA TYR A 30 3.29 13.47 -8.82
C TYR A 30 2.00 12.67 -8.56
N TYR A 31 1.85 12.05 -7.39
CA TYR A 31 0.78 11.12 -7.07
C TYR A 31 -0.43 11.76 -6.36
N GLU A 32 -0.24 12.83 -5.59
CA GLU A 32 -1.33 13.47 -4.83
C GLU A 32 -1.86 14.72 -5.53
N ASN A 33 -0.96 15.48 -6.19
CA ASN A 33 -1.33 16.73 -6.83
C ASN A 33 -1.50 16.61 -8.36
N ASP A 34 -1.30 15.41 -8.94
CA ASP A 34 -1.40 15.13 -10.38
C ASP A 34 -0.51 16.00 -11.27
N TRP A 35 0.63 16.50 -10.76
CA TRP A 35 1.54 17.30 -11.57
C TRP A 35 2.27 16.44 -12.60
N SER A 36 2.37 16.95 -13.82
CA SER A 36 3.22 16.34 -14.84
C SER A 36 4.70 16.48 -14.49
N LEU A 37 5.53 15.58 -15.02
CA LEU A 37 7.00 15.65 -14.86
C LEU A 37 7.58 16.99 -15.31
N THR A 38 6.93 17.66 -16.27
CA THR A 38 7.37 18.97 -16.78
C THR A 38 7.06 20.09 -15.78
N GLU A 39 5.90 20.06 -15.12
CA GLU A 39 5.53 21.02 -14.08
C GLU A 39 6.43 20.89 -12.87
N ILE A 40 6.67 19.66 -12.42
CA ILE A 40 7.60 19.38 -11.30
C ILE A 40 9.01 19.84 -11.65
N ALA A 41 9.49 19.56 -12.87
CA ALA A 41 10.81 19.98 -13.33
C ALA A 41 10.97 21.50 -13.29
N ARG A 42 9.94 22.24 -13.75
CA ARG A 42 9.92 23.70 -13.76
C ARG A 42 9.94 24.27 -12.34
N GLU A 43 9.07 23.77 -11.46
CA GLU A 43 8.95 24.23 -10.07
C GLU A 43 10.20 23.94 -9.26
N LYS A 44 10.79 22.75 -9.42
CA LYS A 44 12.00 22.34 -8.70
C LYS A 44 13.28 22.81 -9.36
N ASN A 45 13.19 23.53 -10.49
CA ASN A 45 14.32 23.98 -11.31
C ASN A 45 15.33 22.86 -11.60
N ILE A 46 14.82 21.70 -12.02
CA ILE A 46 15.60 20.52 -12.41
C ILE A 46 15.14 20.00 -13.78
N THR A 47 15.89 19.09 -14.38
CA THR A 47 15.49 18.49 -15.66
C THR A 47 14.33 17.51 -15.48
N LYS A 48 13.49 17.36 -16.52
CA LYS A 48 12.45 16.32 -16.57
C LYS A 48 13.02 14.92 -16.32
N GLN A 49 14.24 14.66 -16.81
CA GLN A 49 14.94 13.40 -16.57
C GLN A 49 15.29 13.21 -15.09
N ALA A 50 15.75 14.27 -14.40
CA ALA A 50 16.03 14.20 -12.98
C ALA A 50 14.78 13.92 -12.14
N VAL A 51 13.62 14.47 -12.51
CA VAL A 51 12.33 14.15 -11.87
C VAL A 51 12.00 12.66 -12.05
N HIS A 52 12.06 12.17 -13.29
CA HIS A 52 11.80 10.76 -13.59
C HIS A 52 12.71 9.82 -12.80
N ASP A 53 14.00 10.14 -12.70
CA ASP A 53 14.97 9.33 -11.94
C ASP A 53 14.71 9.37 -10.43
N LEU A 54 14.23 10.50 -9.90
CA LEU A 54 13.85 10.63 -8.49
C LEU A 54 12.63 9.75 -8.16
N ILE A 55 11.59 9.80 -8.99
CA ILE A 55 10.40 8.95 -8.84
C ILE A 55 10.80 7.47 -8.88
N ARG A 56 11.56 7.05 -9.91
CA ARG A 56 12.00 5.66 -10.06
C ARG A 56 12.84 5.17 -8.88
N ARG A 57 13.72 6.01 -8.32
CA ARG A 57 14.50 5.65 -7.12
C ARG A 57 13.61 5.53 -5.89
N ALA A 58 12.63 6.42 -5.73
CA ALA A 58 11.68 6.35 -4.63
C ALA A 58 10.82 5.08 -4.70
N GLU A 59 10.26 4.75 -5.86
CA GLU A 59 9.52 3.50 -6.10
C GLU A 59 10.36 2.27 -5.75
N LYS A 60 11.63 2.25 -6.18
CA LYS A 60 12.54 1.15 -5.85
C LYS A 60 12.77 1.02 -4.34
N SER A 61 12.91 2.14 -3.62
CA SER A 61 13.02 2.13 -2.16
C SER A 61 11.75 1.58 -1.50
N LEU A 62 10.57 2.05 -1.93
CA LEU A 62 9.26 1.60 -1.44
C LEU A 62 9.07 0.08 -1.63
N GLN A 63 9.37 -0.43 -2.82
CA GLN A 63 9.34 -1.87 -3.09
C GLN A 63 10.35 -2.66 -2.24
N GLY A 64 11.53 -2.07 -1.98
CA GLY A 64 12.53 -2.66 -1.09
C GLY A 64 12.05 -2.74 0.36
N TYR A 65 11.30 -1.74 0.83
CA TYR A 65 10.68 -1.81 2.15
C TYR A 65 9.61 -2.89 2.22
N GLU A 66 8.73 -2.98 1.22
CA GLU A 66 7.72 -4.05 1.16
C GLU A 66 8.35 -5.44 1.13
N THR A 67 9.40 -5.64 0.33
CA THR A 67 10.10 -6.93 0.28
C THR A 67 10.64 -7.35 1.67
N ARG A 68 11.00 -6.38 2.53
CA ARG A 68 11.55 -6.64 3.87
C ARG A 68 10.49 -6.73 4.96
N LEU A 69 9.40 -5.97 4.84
CA LEU A 69 8.42 -5.76 5.91
C LEU A 69 7.06 -6.42 5.62
N GLY A 70 6.69 -6.51 4.34
CA GLY A 70 5.48 -7.15 3.83
C GLY A 70 4.19 -6.56 4.41
N LEU A 71 4.14 -5.24 4.66
CA LEU A 71 3.00 -4.63 5.35
C LEU A 71 1.81 -4.49 4.42
N VAL A 72 2.05 -4.13 3.15
CA VAL A 72 0.98 -4.00 2.17
C VAL A 72 0.36 -5.36 1.88
N GLU A 73 1.17 -6.41 1.69
CA GLU A 73 0.66 -7.76 1.48
C GLU A 73 -0.17 -8.25 2.69
N LYS A 74 0.34 -8.05 3.91
CA LYS A 74 -0.40 -8.39 5.14
C LYS A 74 -1.72 -7.64 5.23
N PHE A 75 -1.71 -6.34 4.95
CA PHE A 75 -2.91 -5.51 4.94
C PHE A 75 -3.94 -6.02 3.92
N GLN A 76 -3.54 -6.29 2.69
CA GLN A 76 -4.43 -6.81 1.64
C GLN A 76 -4.97 -8.19 1.99
N LYS A 77 -4.15 -9.06 2.59
CA LYS A 77 -4.59 -10.38 3.07
C LYS A 77 -5.67 -10.22 4.14
N THR A 78 -5.42 -9.40 5.16
CA THR A 78 -6.40 -9.14 6.22
C THR A 78 -7.69 -8.55 5.65
N ARG A 79 -7.59 -7.60 4.70
CA ARG A 79 -8.77 -7.00 4.07
C ARG A 79 -9.63 -8.03 3.35
N ARG A 80 -9.02 -8.92 2.54
CA ARG A 80 -9.74 -10.02 1.87
C ARG A 80 -10.42 -10.98 2.85
N GLN A 81 -9.76 -11.28 3.98
CA GLN A 81 -10.35 -12.11 5.03
C GLN A 81 -11.57 -11.44 5.65
N LEU A 82 -11.51 -10.13 5.90
CA LEU A 82 -12.64 -9.38 6.44
C LEU A 82 -13.79 -9.24 5.44
N GLU A 83 -13.50 -9.04 4.15
CA GLU A 83 -14.49 -9.06 3.07
C GLU A 83 -15.21 -10.42 3.02
N ALA A 84 -14.47 -11.52 3.09
CA ALA A 84 -15.06 -12.87 3.14
C ALA A 84 -15.97 -13.08 4.36
N VAL A 85 -15.58 -12.56 5.54
CA VAL A 85 -16.43 -12.58 6.73
C VAL A 85 -17.72 -11.79 6.52
N TYR A 86 -17.61 -10.58 5.96
CA TYR A 86 -18.77 -9.76 5.65
C TYR A 86 -19.75 -10.47 4.71
N ASP A 87 -19.24 -11.10 3.65
CA ASP A 87 -20.05 -11.82 2.69
C ASP A 87 -20.74 -13.05 3.32
N LEU A 88 -20.01 -13.83 4.14
CA LEU A 88 -20.56 -14.98 4.86
C LEU A 88 -21.73 -14.58 5.76
N LEU A 89 -21.58 -13.48 6.50
CA LEU A 89 -22.59 -13.01 7.47
C LEU A 89 -23.80 -12.33 6.81
N ASN A 90 -23.64 -11.76 5.61
CA ASN A 90 -24.74 -11.10 4.91
C ASN A 90 -25.57 -12.03 4.03
N HIS A 91 -25.01 -13.15 3.59
CA HIS A 91 -25.66 -14.05 2.62
C HIS A 91 -26.12 -15.38 3.24
N SER A 92 -25.75 -15.68 4.49
CA SER A 92 -26.25 -16.83 5.23
C SER A 92 -26.40 -16.53 6.72
N GLU A 93 -27.48 -17.02 7.31
CA GLU A 93 -27.72 -17.01 8.76
C GLU A 93 -27.50 -18.40 9.38
N ASP A 94 -27.01 -19.37 8.60
CA ASP A 94 -26.77 -20.70 9.11
C ASP A 94 -25.58 -20.75 10.07
N ARG A 95 -25.60 -21.77 10.93
CA ARG A 95 -24.58 -21.94 11.96
C ARG A 95 -23.20 -22.26 11.36
N GLU A 96 -23.14 -22.77 10.14
CA GLU A 96 -21.90 -23.12 9.47
C GLU A 96 -21.16 -21.86 8.99
N ALA A 97 -21.87 -20.93 8.33
CA ALA A 97 -21.36 -19.63 7.91
C ALA A 97 -20.87 -18.80 9.10
N ILE A 98 -21.63 -18.77 10.20
CA ILE A 98 -21.21 -18.10 11.44
C ILE A 98 -19.92 -18.72 12.00
N ASN A 99 -19.82 -20.05 12.01
CA ASN A 99 -18.61 -20.74 12.48
C ASN A 99 -17.40 -20.46 11.58
N GLN A 100 -17.58 -20.43 10.26
CA GLN A 100 -16.52 -20.10 9.29
C GLN A 100 -16.05 -18.65 9.46
N ALA A 101 -16.98 -17.69 9.59
CA ALA A 101 -16.68 -16.30 9.88
C ALA A 101 -15.89 -16.14 11.19
N ALA A 102 -16.31 -16.82 12.27
CA ALA A 102 -15.60 -16.81 13.54
C ALA A 102 -14.18 -17.37 13.45
N GLN A 103 -13.98 -18.42 12.63
CA GLN A 103 -12.65 -19.00 12.40
C GLN A 103 -11.72 -18.04 11.66
N ILE A 104 -12.21 -17.38 10.61
CA ILE A 104 -11.44 -16.37 9.86
C ILE A 104 -11.05 -15.20 10.79
N LEU A 105 -11.98 -14.71 11.61
CA LEU A 105 -11.69 -13.65 12.59
C LEU A 105 -10.62 -14.07 13.61
N LYS A 106 -10.65 -15.33 14.06
CA LYS A 106 -9.63 -15.87 14.98
C LYS A 106 -8.25 -15.91 14.33
N GLU A 107 -8.16 -16.25 13.04
CA GLU A 107 -6.91 -16.24 12.30
C GLU A 107 -6.37 -14.82 12.09
N VAL A 108 -7.23 -13.86 11.76
CA VAL A 108 -6.88 -12.44 11.65
C VAL A 108 -6.34 -11.93 12.99
N ALA A 109 -7.07 -12.15 14.09
CA ALA A 109 -6.67 -11.73 15.43
C ALA A 109 -5.38 -12.43 15.92
N GLY A 110 -5.21 -13.72 15.63
CA GLY A 110 -4.03 -14.50 16.03
C GLY A 110 -2.78 -14.17 15.21
N SER A 111 -2.94 -13.75 13.95
CA SER A 111 -1.82 -13.35 13.08
C SER A 111 -1.18 -12.02 13.52
N ALA A 112 -1.91 -11.18 14.26
CA ALA A 112 -1.40 -9.94 14.83
C ALA A 112 -0.39 -10.15 15.97
N ILE A 113 -0.37 -11.34 16.60
CA ILE A 113 0.46 -11.63 17.80
C ILE A 113 1.70 -12.46 17.46
N LYS A 114 1.74 -13.17 16.33
CA LYS A 114 2.89 -14.03 15.95
C LYS A 114 4.04 -13.28 15.26
N GLY A 115 4.04 -11.95 15.33
CA GLY A 115 5.04 -11.10 14.71
C GLY A 115 5.96 -10.43 15.72
N GLU A 116 6.48 -11.13 16.73
CA GLU A 116 7.61 -10.62 17.52
C GLU A 116 8.37 -11.78 18.21
N VAL A 117 9.67 -11.82 17.91
CA VAL A 117 10.77 -12.69 18.40
C VAL A 117 10.92 -14.06 17.73
#